data_AF-A0A1M3E8Y6-F1
#
_entry.id   AF-A0A1M3E8Y6-F1
#
_cell.length_a   1.000
_cell.length_b   1.000
_cell.length_c   1.000
_cell.angle_alpha   90.00
_cell.angle_beta   90.00
_cell.angle_gamma   90.00
#
_symmetry.space_group_name_H-M   'P 1'
#
loop_
_entity.id
_entity.type
_entity.pdbx_description
1 polymer ?
#
loop_
_entity_poly.entity_id
_entity_poly.type
_entity_poly.pdbx_seq_one_letter_code
_entity_poly.pdbx_strand_id
1 'polypeptide(L)'
;MFLIVNPIIELLALIASIIFLSKDRTWWRYFIYYLAVVVLTEGSATYLIIVEGVKTNNWIFNLYLPLQYIFYFYLFKNLLGFKRSIAKRVIIAGICLIFLVYALEIYSDGFSQLAYRSIAWSNIWFFILCCLYFFLLLKREDYFSLGTYPPFWILSGILFHALGSTMTLIFYQSLIEIYYTYKLPLKQVIYIFLNFIMYSFWIYAFLCRYQSRISSSS
;
A
#
# COMPACT_ATOMS: atom_id res chain seq x y z
N MET A 1 -4.89 22.63 -2.84
CA MET A 1 -6.15 21.89 -2.66
C MET A 1 -5.95 20.37 -2.75
N PHE A 2 -5.33 19.83 -3.82
CA PHE A 2 -5.10 18.39 -3.98
C PHE A 2 -4.33 17.71 -2.84
N LEU A 3 -3.38 18.41 -2.19
CA LEU A 3 -2.57 17.86 -1.10
C LEU A 3 -3.39 17.40 0.11
N ILE A 4 -4.55 18.00 0.37
CA ILE A 4 -5.36 17.69 1.56
C ILE A 4 -6.28 16.49 1.30
N VAL A 5 -6.58 16.19 0.04
CA VAL A 5 -7.53 15.13 -0.34
C VAL A 5 -6.99 13.76 0.08
N ASN A 6 -5.69 13.51 -0.10
CA ASN A 6 -5.10 12.21 0.20
C ASN A 6 -5.16 11.87 1.72
N PRO A 7 -4.71 12.75 2.64
CA PRO A 7 -4.87 12.53 4.08
C PRO A 7 -6.31 12.31 4.53
N ILE A 8 -7.30 12.94 3.89
CA ILE A 8 -8.73 12.72 4.21
C ILE A 8 -9.15 11.29 3.87
N ILE A 9 -8.79 10.79 2.68
CA ILE A 9 -9.11 9.42 2.27
C ILE A 9 -8.48 8.41 3.24
N GLU A 10 -7.23 8.63 3.62
CA GLU A 10 -6.50 7.78 4.57
C GLU A 10 -7.12 7.82 5.98
N LEU A 11 -7.56 8.99 6.42
CA LEU A 11 -8.27 9.15 7.69
C LEU A 11 -9.59 8.38 7.71
N LEU A 12 -10.36 8.41 6.61
CA LEU A 12 -11.58 7.61 6.48
C LEU A 12 -11.28 6.11 6.57
N ALA A 13 -10.20 5.65 5.91
CA ALA A 13 -9.76 4.27 5.99
C ALA A 13 -9.33 3.88 7.42
N LEU A 14 -8.63 4.77 8.13
CA LEU A 14 -8.24 4.58 9.53
C LEU A 14 -9.48 4.46 10.43
N ILE A 15 -10.44 5.37 10.31
CA ILE A 15 -11.70 5.35 11.07
C ILE A 15 -12.44 4.03 10.82
N ALA A 16 -12.59 3.62 9.55
CA ALA A 16 -13.20 2.35 9.20
C ALA A 16 -12.46 1.15 9.82
N SER A 17 -11.13 1.16 9.80
CA SER A 17 -10.32 0.10 10.42
C SER A 17 -10.53 0.01 11.94
N ILE A 18 -10.65 1.15 12.64
CA ILE A 18 -10.92 1.19 14.08
C ILE A 18 -12.32 0.62 14.37
N ILE A 19 -13.33 1.04 13.61
CA ILE A 19 -14.72 0.60 13.82
C ILE A 19 -14.85 -0.91 13.56
N PHE A 20 -14.35 -1.40 12.43
CA PHE A 20 -14.58 -2.78 12.00
C PHE A 20 -13.58 -3.78 12.61
N LEU A 21 -12.33 -3.38 12.87
CA LEU A 21 -11.26 -4.29 13.27
C LEU A 21 -10.82 -4.18 14.74
N SER A 22 -11.28 -3.19 15.52
CA SER A 22 -10.87 -3.02 16.93
C SER A 22 -11.07 -4.27 17.80
N LYS A 23 -12.13 -5.02 17.54
CA LYS A 23 -12.45 -6.28 18.25
C LYS A 23 -11.79 -7.53 17.62
N ASP A 24 -11.04 -7.40 16.52
CA ASP A 24 -10.37 -8.54 15.89
C ASP A 24 -9.08 -8.88 16.64
N ARG A 25 -8.90 -10.17 16.96
CA ARG A 25 -7.72 -10.69 17.69
C ARG A 25 -6.66 -11.28 16.77
N THR A 26 -6.88 -11.23 15.47
CA THR A 26 -5.96 -11.75 14.46
C THR A 26 -5.08 -10.65 13.87
N TRP A 27 -4.27 -11.00 12.87
CA TRP A 27 -3.37 -10.08 12.17
C TRP A 27 -4.08 -8.88 11.51
N TRP A 28 -5.40 -8.95 11.29
CA TRP A 28 -6.19 -7.84 10.76
C TRP A 28 -6.08 -6.56 11.61
N ARG A 29 -5.90 -6.68 12.93
CA ARG A 29 -5.75 -5.51 13.81
C ARG A 29 -4.54 -4.64 13.46
N TYR A 30 -3.52 -5.20 12.80
CA TYR A 30 -2.34 -4.44 12.40
C TYR A 30 -2.62 -3.39 11.31
N PHE A 31 -3.73 -3.49 10.58
CA PHE A 31 -4.17 -2.40 9.69
C PHE A 31 -4.41 -1.09 10.42
N ILE A 32 -4.90 -1.13 11.67
CA ILE A 32 -5.15 0.09 12.46
C ILE A 32 -3.82 0.83 12.69
N TYR A 33 -2.79 0.11 13.15
CA TYR A 33 -1.48 0.71 13.42
C TYR A 33 -0.81 1.18 12.13
N TYR A 34 -0.90 0.39 11.06
CA TYR A 34 -0.36 0.77 9.76
C TYR A 34 -1.03 2.04 9.21
N LEU A 35 -2.38 2.10 9.20
CA LEU A 35 -3.11 3.26 8.71
C LEU A 35 -2.88 4.50 9.60
N ALA A 36 -2.67 4.34 10.89
CA ALA A 36 -2.28 5.44 11.77
C ALA A 36 -0.92 6.02 11.36
N VAL A 37 0.07 5.15 11.08
CA VAL A 37 1.38 5.58 10.57
C VAL A 37 1.25 6.29 9.22
N VAL A 38 0.42 5.77 8.31
CA VAL A 38 0.14 6.41 7.00
C VAL A 38 -0.40 7.82 7.19
N VAL A 39 -1.49 7.98 7.95
CA VAL A 39 -2.12 9.28 8.19
C VAL A 39 -1.15 10.27 8.85
N LEU A 40 -0.32 9.81 9.78
CA LEU A 40 0.71 10.64 10.41
C LEU A 40 1.80 11.06 9.40
N THR A 41 2.22 10.14 8.53
CA THR A 41 3.25 10.39 7.51
C THR A 41 2.76 11.45 6.50
N GLU A 42 1.58 11.24 5.94
CA GLU A 42 1.00 12.13 4.93
C GLU A 42 0.52 13.46 5.53
N GLY A 43 -0.04 13.42 6.75
CA GLY A 43 -0.41 14.60 7.51
C GLY A 43 0.79 15.48 7.86
N SER A 44 1.88 14.88 8.37
CA SER A 44 3.12 15.63 8.67
C SER A 44 3.80 16.16 7.41
N ALA A 45 3.87 15.36 6.34
CA ALA A 45 4.36 15.78 5.04
C ALA A 45 3.59 17.00 4.50
N THR A 46 2.26 16.96 4.57
CA THR A 46 1.37 18.04 4.13
C THR A 46 1.52 19.28 4.99
N TYR A 47 1.60 19.11 6.32
CA TYR A 47 1.83 20.20 7.27
C TYR A 47 3.13 20.95 6.96
N LEU A 48 4.24 20.24 6.76
CA LEU A 48 5.53 20.88 6.46
C LEU A 48 5.51 21.69 5.16
N ILE A 49 4.79 21.22 4.14
CA ILE A 49 4.67 21.96 2.86
C ILE A 49 3.80 23.21 3.04
N ILE A 50 2.63 23.08 3.67
CA ILE A 50 1.62 24.14 3.71
C ILE A 50 1.94 25.20 4.76
N VAL A 51 2.36 24.77 5.95
CA VAL A 51 2.55 25.65 7.11
C VAL A 51 3.99 26.14 7.21
N GLU A 52 4.95 25.22 7.14
CA GLU A 52 6.38 25.56 7.29
C GLU A 52 7.04 25.99 5.98
N GLY A 53 6.34 25.89 4.84
CA GLY A 53 6.87 26.28 3.52
C GLY A 53 8.06 25.43 3.06
N VAL A 54 8.24 24.23 3.61
CA VAL A 54 9.35 23.34 3.28
C VAL A 54 9.17 22.83 1.85
N LYS A 55 10.19 23.05 1.01
CA LYS A 55 10.15 22.68 -0.42
C LYS A 55 10.23 21.18 -0.67
N THR A 56 10.88 20.43 0.22
CA THR A 56 11.08 18.98 0.09
C THR A 56 10.90 18.26 1.42
N ASN A 57 10.08 17.21 1.42
CA ASN A 57 9.77 16.39 2.59
C ASN A 57 9.98 14.89 2.30
N ASN A 58 10.76 14.56 1.26
CA ASN A 58 11.06 13.20 0.82
C ASN A 58 11.63 12.32 1.94
N TRP A 59 12.34 12.89 2.90
CA TRP A 59 12.92 12.18 4.04
C TRP A 59 11.85 11.52 4.92
N ILE A 60 10.66 12.13 5.05
CA ILE A 60 9.52 11.54 5.79
C ILE A 60 9.07 10.27 5.09
N PHE A 61 8.95 10.34 3.76
CA PHE A 61 8.57 9.19 2.95
C PHE A 61 9.63 8.09 2.98
N ASN A 62 10.91 8.44 2.93
CA ASN A 62 12.00 7.47 3.09
C ASN A 62 11.94 6.77 4.46
N LEU A 63 11.62 7.48 5.54
CA LEU A 63 11.42 6.86 6.85
C LEU A 63 10.22 5.89 6.85
N TYR A 64 9.16 6.24 6.13
CA TYR A 64 7.95 5.45 6.04
C TYR A 64 8.08 4.19 5.16
N LEU A 65 8.87 4.24 4.07
CA LEU A 65 9.00 3.13 3.11
C LEU A 65 9.35 1.78 3.77
N PRO A 66 10.38 1.66 4.64
CA PRO A 66 10.66 0.41 5.35
C PRO A 66 9.47 -0.13 6.15
N LEU A 67 8.71 0.75 6.81
CA LEU A 67 7.53 0.36 7.59
C LEU A 67 6.43 -0.18 6.68
N GLN A 68 6.21 0.46 5.52
CA GLN A 68 5.30 -0.03 4.50
C GLN A 68 5.71 -1.41 3.98
N TYR A 69 6.98 -1.60 3.66
CA TYR A 69 7.49 -2.87 3.16
C TYR A 69 7.31 -3.99 4.19
N ILE A 70 7.65 -3.73 5.45
CA ILE A 70 7.46 -4.70 6.55
C ILE A 70 5.98 -5.06 6.67
N PHE A 71 5.07 -4.08 6.65
CA PHE A 71 3.64 -4.32 6.75
C PHE A 71 3.12 -5.17 5.57
N TYR A 72 3.50 -4.85 4.34
CA TYR A 72 3.04 -5.55 3.14
C TYR A 72 3.58 -6.99 3.12
N PHE A 73 4.85 -7.20 3.44
CA PHE A 73 5.39 -8.57 3.54
C PHE A 73 4.77 -9.37 4.67
N TYR A 74 4.50 -8.74 5.82
CA TYR A 74 3.76 -9.37 6.91
C TYR A 74 2.35 -9.76 6.47
N LEU A 75 1.65 -8.88 5.75
CA LEU A 75 0.35 -9.16 5.16
C LEU A 75 0.40 -10.37 4.21
N PHE A 76 1.31 -10.35 3.22
CA PHE A 76 1.49 -11.45 2.28
C PHE A 76 1.85 -12.77 2.97
N LYS A 77 2.69 -12.74 4.01
CA LYS A 77 3.01 -13.91 4.83
C LYS A 77 1.75 -14.54 5.44
N ASN A 78 0.86 -13.72 6.00
CA ASN A 78 -0.39 -14.20 6.61
C ASN A 78 -1.39 -14.72 5.57
N LEU A 79 -1.43 -14.10 4.38
CA LEU A 79 -2.38 -14.44 3.32
C LEU A 79 -1.96 -15.67 2.48
N LEU A 80 -0.68 -15.75 2.10
CA LEU A 80 -0.15 -16.87 1.33
C LEU A 80 0.14 -18.10 2.20
N GLY A 81 0.45 -17.88 3.48
CA GLY A 81 0.83 -18.91 4.44
C GLY A 81 2.20 -19.52 4.15
N PHE A 82 3.07 -19.59 5.14
CA PHE A 82 4.38 -20.23 5.00
C PHE A 82 4.36 -21.76 4.87
N LYS A 83 3.17 -22.38 4.81
CA LYS A 83 3.03 -23.83 4.58
C LYS A 83 3.50 -24.24 3.18
N ARG A 84 3.48 -23.33 2.20
CA ARG A 84 3.98 -23.58 0.85
C ARG A 84 5.43 -23.12 0.72
N SER A 85 6.35 -24.07 0.51
CA SER A 85 7.80 -23.83 0.39
C SER A 85 8.16 -22.77 -0.67
N ILE A 86 7.41 -22.72 -1.78
CA ILE A 86 7.62 -21.73 -2.84
C ILE A 86 7.26 -20.31 -2.37
N ALA A 87 6.08 -20.11 -1.78
CA ALA A 87 5.64 -18.80 -1.31
C ALA A 87 6.59 -18.21 -0.25
N LYS A 88 7.09 -19.06 0.66
CA LYS A 88 8.11 -18.66 1.64
C LYS A 88 9.38 -18.14 0.98
N ARG A 89 9.91 -18.89 0.00
CA ARG A 89 11.14 -18.51 -0.72
C ARG A 89 10.97 -17.21 -1.50
N VAL A 90 9.84 -17.04 -2.18
CA VAL A 90 9.50 -15.80 -2.90
C VAL A 90 9.43 -14.63 -1.91
N ILE A 91 8.68 -14.73 -0.82
CA ILE A 91 8.58 -13.65 0.18
C ILE A 91 9.96 -13.25 0.72
N ILE A 92 10.80 -14.22 1.11
CA ILE A 92 12.14 -13.94 1.65
C ILE A 92 13.03 -13.28 0.59
N ALA A 93 13.05 -13.80 -0.63
CA ALA A 93 13.82 -13.21 -1.73
C ALA A 93 13.42 -11.75 -1.98
N GLY A 94 12.12 -11.46 -1.94
CA GLY A 94 11.59 -10.11 -2.07
C GLY A 94 12.03 -9.16 -0.97
N ILE A 95 11.95 -9.61 0.29
CA ILE A 95 12.40 -8.83 1.44
C ILE A 95 13.88 -8.47 1.26
N CYS A 96 14.73 -9.47 1.00
CA CYS A 96 16.16 -9.24 0.81
C CYS A 96 16.43 -8.27 -0.34
N LEU A 97 15.77 -8.46 -1.49
CA LEU A 97 15.96 -7.62 -2.66
C LEU A 97 15.54 -6.16 -2.40
N ILE A 98 14.33 -5.92 -1.88
CA ILE A 98 13.81 -4.56 -1.68
C ILE A 98 14.63 -3.81 -0.64
N PHE A 99 14.99 -4.45 0.47
CA PHE A 99 15.81 -3.82 1.51
C PHE A 99 17.23 -3.56 1.03
N LEU A 100 17.81 -4.45 0.21
CA LEU A 100 19.11 -4.22 -0.42
C LEU A 100 19.05 -3.01 -1.36
N VAL A 101 18.06 -2.97 -2.26
CA VAL A 101 17.88 -1.84 -3.19
C VAL A 101 17.67 -0.53 -2.41
N TYR A 102 16.82 -0.55 -1.38
CA TYR A 102 16.59 0.61 -0.52
C TYR A 102 17.90 1.10 0.14
N ALA A 103 18.66 0.20 0.75
CA ALA A 103 19.92 0.55 1.40
C ALA A 103 20.95 1.12 0.43
N LEU A 104 21.09 0.52 -0.76
CA LEU A 104 21.99 1.01 -1.81
C LEU A 104 21.56 2.40 -2.33
N GLU A 105 20.26 2.64 -2.49
CA GLU A 105 19.74 3.92 -2.95
C GLU A 105 19.93 5.02 -1.91
N ILE A 106 19.61 4.75 -0.63
CA ILE A 106 19.86 5.72 0.44
C ILE A 106 21.36 6.01 0.61
N TYR A 107 22.22 5.00 0.44
CA TYR A 107 23.67 5.19 0.49
C TYR A 107 24.20 6.04 -0.67
N SER A 108 23.65 5.88 -1.88
CA SER A 108 24.12 6.58 -3.09
C SER A 108 23.53 7.98 -3.26
N ASP A 109 22.22 8.13 -3.06
CA ASP A 109 21.50 9.38 -3.36
C ASP A 109 21.29 10.26 -2.09
N GLY A 110 21.51 9.67 -0.91
CA GLY A 110 21.29 10.30 0.39
C GLY A 110 19.84 10.26 0.85
N PHE A 111 19.62 10.39 2.16
CA PHE A 111 18.31 10.22 2.79
C PHE A 111 17.28 11.32 2.44
N SER A 112 17.73 12.45 1.91
CA SER A 112 16.84 13.56 1.50
C SER A 112 16.26 13.39 0.09
N GLN A 113 16.79 12.46 -0.71
CA GLN A 113 16.25 12.13 -2.03
C GLN A 113 15.31 10.93 -1.91
N LEU A 114 14.13 11.02 -2.51
CA LEU A 114 13.16 9.93 -2.43
C LEU A 114 13.73 8.67 -3.12
N ALA A 115 13.64 7.52 -2.44
CA ALA A 115 14.13 6.24 -2.94
C ALA A 115 13.23 5.65 -4.06
N TYR A 116 13.26 6.29 -5.24
CA TYR A 116 12.39 5.95 -6.38
C TYR A 116 12.63 4.55 -6.93
N ARG A 117 13.89 4.09 -6.98
CA ARG A 117 14.22 2.74 -7.47
C ARG A 117 13.68 1.69 -6.52
N SER A 118 13.80 1.90 -5.21
CA SER A 118 13.22 1.05 -4.18
C SER A 118 11.70 0.96 -4.31
N ILE A 119 11.02 2.09 -4.50
CA ILE A 119 9.57 2.13 -4.74
C ILE A 119 9.22 1.30 -6.00
N ALA A 120 9.93 1.51 -7.11
CA ALA A 120 9.69 0.77 -8.35
C ALA A 120 9.84 -0.75 -8.16
N TRP A 121 10.94 -1.19 -7.55
CA TRP A 121 11.20 -2.60 -7.26
C TRP A 121 10.16 -3.20 -6.30
N SER A 122 9.73 -2.43 -5.30
CA SER A 122 8.68 -2.86 -4.37
C SER A 122 7.33 -3.07 -5.06
N ASN A 123 6.93 -2.17 -5.95
CA ASN A 123 5.68 -2.29 -6.70
C ASN A 123 5.67 -3.52 -7.60
N ILE A 124 6.77 -3.78 -8.31
CA ILE A 124 6.94 -4.98 -9.13
C ILE A 124 6.82 -6.23 -8.25
N TRP A 125 7.45 -6.23 -7.07
CA TRP A 125 7.40 -7.38 -6.18
C TRP A 125 6.01 -7.62 -5.58
N PHE A 126 5.32 -6.56 -5.16
CA PHE A 126 3.95 -6.64 -4.65
C PHE A 126 2.98 -7.10 -5.73
N PHE A 127 3.18 -6.68 -6.98
CA PHE A 127 2.45 -7.21 -8.12
C PHE A 127 2.66 -8.74 -8.27
N ILE A 128 3.91 -9.21 -8.25
CA ILE A 128 4.22 -10.65 -8.33
C ILE A 128 3.54 -11.43 -7.18
N LEU A 129 3.58 -10.90 -5.96
CA LEU A 129 2.94 -11.54 -4.80
C LEU A 129 1.42 -11.55 -4.89
N CYS A 130 0.79 -10.50 -5.43
CA CYS A 130 -0.64 -10.48 -5.72
C CYS A 130 -1.01 -11.54 -6.76
N CYS A 131 -0.26 -11.61 -7.87
CA CYS A 131 -0.47 -12.60 -8.92
C CYS A 131 -0.30 -14.03 -8.37
N LEU A 132 0.74 -14.28 -7.57
CA LEU A 132 0.93 -15.56 -6.89
C LEU A 132 -0.26 -15.90 -5.99
N TYR A 133 -0.77 -14.93 -5.23
CA TYR A 133 -1.94 -15.13 -4.40
C TYR A 133 -3.18 -15.51 -5.22
N PHE A 134 -3.52 -14.76 -6.26
CA PHE A 134 -4.69 -15.04 -7.09
C PHE A 134 -4.56 -16.39 -7.81
N PHE A 135 -3.38 -16.73 -8.31
CA PHE A 135 -3.11 -18.05 -8.87
C PHE A 135 -3.35 -19.17 -7.85
N LEU A 136 -2.90 -18.99 -6.61
CA LEU A 136 -3.11 -19.96 -5.54
C LEU A 136 -4.56 -20.01 -5.04
N LEU A 137 -5.29 -18.91 -5.17
CA LEU A 137 -6.72 -18.80 -4.87
C LEU A 137 -7.54 -19.61 -5.87
N LEU A 138 -7.23 -19.47 -7.17
CA LEU A 138 -7.88 -20.23 -8.26
C LEU A 138 -7.65 -21.74 -8.18
N LYS A 139 -6.59 -22.17 -7.49
CA LYS A 139 -6.27 -23.59 -7.26
C LYS A 139 -6.94 -24.18 -6.01
N ARG A 140 -7.71 -23.41 -5.24
CA ARG A 140 -8.43 -23.97 -4.10
C ARG A 140 -9.69 -24.69 -4.58
N GLU A 141 -9.94 -25.85 -4.01
CA GLU A 141 -11.16 -26.63 -4.25
C GLU A 141 -12.34 -26.15 -3.37
N ASP A 142 -12.06 -25.26 -2.41
CA ASP A 142 -13.06 -24.69 -1.51
C ASP A 142 -14.02 -23.77 -2.26
N TYR A 143 -15.32 -24.03 -2.18
CA TYR A 143 -16.35 -23.12 -2.66
C TYR A 143 -16.55 -21.98 -1.64
N PHE A 144 -16.08 -20.78 -1.97
CA PHE A 144 -16.39 -19.57 -1.21
C PHE A 144 -16.78 -18.43 -2.17
N SER A 145 -17.67 -17.55 -1.71
CA SER A 145 -18.03 -16.36 -2.47
C SER A 145 -16.86 -15.37 -2.48
N LEU A 146 -16.27 -15.15 -3.66
CA LEU A 146 -15.17 -14.20 -3.85
C LEU A 146 -15.57 -12.78 -3.42
N GLY A 147 -16.81 -12.38 -3.71
CA GLY A 147 -17.32 -11.04 -3.44
C GLY A 147 -17.38 -10.69 -1.96
N THR A 148 -17.48 -11.69 -1.08
CA THR A 148 -17.49 -11.51 0.39
C THR A 148 -16.17 -11.94 1.03
N TYR A 149 -15.18 -12.37 0.26
CA TYR A 149 -13.92 -12.87 0.81
C TYR A 149 -12.94 -11.72 1.10
N PRO A 150 -12.69 -11.36 2.37
CA PRO A 150 -11.95 -10.12 2.68
C PRO A 150 -10.53 -10.03 2.09
N PRO A 151 -9.71 -11.11 2.11
CA PRO A 151 -8.38 -11.09 1.49
C PRO A 151 -8.35 -10.73 0.00
N PHE A 152 -9.39 -11.11 -0.75
CA PHE A 152 -9.48 -10.82 -2.18
C PHE A 152 -9.49 -9.31 -2.44
N TRP A 153 -10.24 -8.56 -1.63
CA TRP A 153 -10.37 -7.11 -1.74
C TRP A 153 -9.10 -6.38 -1.34
N ILE A 154 -8.46 -6.80 -0.23
CA ILE A 154 -7.16 -6.25 0.19
C ILE A 154 -6.13 -6.34 -0.93
N LEU A 155 -5.97 -7.52 -1.51
CA LEU A 155 -4.95 -7.77 -2.52
C LEU A 155 -5.30 -7.18 -3.88
N SER A 156 -6.60 -7.08 -4.21
CA SER A 156 -7.02 -6.33 -5.39
C SER A 156 -6.64 -4.85 -5.27
N GLY A 157 -6.83 -4.24 -4.10
CA GLY A 157 -6.46 -2.84 -3.88
C GLY A 157 -4.95 -2.61 -4.02
N ILE A 158 -4.15 -3.51 -3.42
CA ILE A 158 -2.69 -3.48 -3.56
C ILE A 158 -2.26 -3.69 -5.02
N LEU A 159 -2.90 -4.60 -5.75
CA LEU A 159 -2.61 -4.87 -7.16
C LEU A 159 -2.83 -3.62 -8.02
N PHE A 160 -3.99 -2.97 -7.89
CA PHE A 160 -4.31 -1.74 -8.64
C PHE A 160 -3.33 -0.63 -8.30
N HIS A 161 -3.03 -0.43 -7.02
CA HIS A 161 -2.08 0.59 -6.59
C HIS A 161 -0.67 0.32 -7.11
N ALA A 162 -0.18 -0.92 -7.01
CA ALA A 162 1.16 -1.30 -7.47
C ALA A 162 1.31 -1.13 -8.99
N LEU A 163 0.32 -1.56 -9.77
CA LEU A 163 0.31 -1.38 -11.23
C LEU A 163 0.25 0.09 -11.61
N GLY A 164 -0.71 0.85 -11.06
CA GLY A 164 -0.86 2.26 -11.37
C GLY A 164 0.37 3.09 -10.98
N SER A 165 0.97 2.79 -9.83
CA SER A 165 2.21 3.42 -9.38
C SER A 165 3.37 3.10 -10.31
N THR A 166 3.50 1.84 -10.75
CA THR A 166 4.53 1.43 -11.71
C THR A 166 4.36 2.14 -13.05
N MET A 167 3.13 2.23 -13.57
CA MET A 167 2.85 2.96 -14.80
C MET A 167 3.20 4.45 -14.66
N THR A 168 2.87 5.06 -13.52
CA THR A 168 3.23 6.46 -13.22
C THR A 168 4.73 6.70 -13.20
N LEU A 169 5.52 5.71 -12.74
CA LEU A 169 6.98 5.75 -12.77
C LEU A 169 7.54 5.58 -14.18
N ILE A 170 7.00 4.66 -14.98
CA ILE A 170 7.43 4.44 -16.37
C ILE A 170 7.19 5.70 -17.22
N PHE A 171 6.02 6.32 -17.08
CA PHE A 171 5.66 7.52 -17.83
C PHE A 171 6.04 8.83 -17.12
N TYR A 172 6.96 8.78 -16.14
CA TYR A 172 7.31 9.95 -15.32
C TYR A 172 7.76 11.16 -16.15
N GLN A 173 8.60 10.93 -17.16
CA GLN A 173 9.09 12.00 -18.04
C GLN A 173 7.94 12.67 -18.82
N SER A 174 7.07 11.88 -19.43
CA SER A 174 5.90 12.40 -20.16
C SER A 174 4.94 13.17 -19.24
N LEU A 175 4.76 12.71 -18.00
CA LEU A 175 3.93 13.41 -17.02
C LEU A 175 4.53 14.76 -16.59
N ILE A 176 5.86 14.86 -16.50
CA ILE A 176 6.54 16.14 -16.25
C ILE A 176 6.34 17.12 -17.41
N GLU A 177 6.49 16.65 -18.65
CA GLU A 177 6.29 17.49 -19.84
C GLU A 177 4.87 18.05 -19.92
N ILE A 178 3.87 17.23 -19.62
CA ILE A 178 2.47 17.67 -19.53
C ILE A 178 2.29 18.71 -18.42
N TYR A 179 2.93 18.53 -17.26
CA TYR A 179 2.88 19.50 -16.18
C TYR A 179 3.48 20.86 -16.59
N TYR A 180 4.64 20.86 -17.26
CA TYR A 180 5.26 22.12 -17.68
C TYR A 180 4.42 22.85 -18.73
N THR A 181 3.81 22.11 -19.65
CA THR A 181 3.03 22.62 -20.77
C THR A 181 1.64 23.10 -20.34
N TYR A 182 0.91 22.29 -19.58
CA TYR A 182 -0.50 22.54 -19.26
C TYR A 182 -0.73 22.95 -17.79
N LYS A 183 0.33 23.02 -16.97
CA LYS A 183 0.27 23.30 -15.52
C LYS A 183 -0.66 22.36 -14.74
N LEU A 184 -0.87 21.15 -15.28
CA LEU A 184 -1.78 20.17 -14.72
C LEU A 184 -1.01 19.07 -13.99
N PRO A 185 -1.14 18.92 -12.65
CA PRO A 185 -0.35 17.99 -11.86
C PRO A 185 -0.87 16.54 -11.96
N LEU A 186 -0.86 15.97 -13.17
CA LEU A 186 -1.43 14.63 -13.45
C LEU A 186 -0.89 13.54 -12.55
N LYS A 187 0.41 13.54 -12.25
CA LYS A 187 1.03 12.58 -11.33
C LYS A 187 0.29 12.54 -9.99
N GLN A 188 0.03 13.70 -9.39
CA GLN A 188 -0.69 13.78 -8.10
C GLN A 188 -2.14 13.31 -8.23
N VAL A 189 -2.82 13.69 -9.30
CA VAL A 189 -4.21 13.26 -9.56
C VAL A 189 -4.29 11.74 -9.67
N ILE A 190 -3.36 11.11 -10.38
CA ILE A 190 -3.27 9.65 -10.52
C ILE A 190 -3.07 9.00 -9.13
N TYR A 191 -2.12 9.48 -8.32
CA TYR A 191 -1.89 8.91 -6.98
C TYR A 191 -3.11 9.06 -6.06
N ILE A 192 -3.81 10.20 -6.09
CA ILE A 192 -5.05 10.39 -5.33
C ILE A 192 -6.10 9.36 -5.76
N PHE A 193 -6.25 9.13 -7.06
CA PHE A 193 -7.20 8.15 -7.58
C PHE A 193 -6.82 6.71 -7.21
N LEU A 194 -5.53 6.35 -7.27
CA LEU A 194 -5.04 5.03 -6.87
C LEU A 194 -5.24 4.79 -5.37
N ASN A 195 -4.97 5.79 -4.53
CA ASN A 195 -5.22 5.72 -3.09
C ASN A 195 -6.71 5.59 -2.79
N PHE A 196 -7.56 6.35 -3.49
CA PHE A 196 -9.01 6.21 -3.37
C PHE A 196 -9.48 4.78 -3.66
N ILE A 197 -9.02 4.17 -4.77
CA ILE A 197 -9.35 2.78 -5.12
C ILE A 197 -8.87 1.82 -4.03
N MET A 198 -7.59 1.91 -3.67
CA MET A 198 -6.97 1.00 -2.70
C MET A 198 -7.70 1.03 -1.36
N TYR A 199 -7.91 2.23 -0.81
CA TYR A 199 -8.55 2.39 0.49
C TYR A 199 -10.04 2.03 0.44
N SER A 200 -10.75 2.27 -0.67
CA SER A 200 -12.13 1.81 -0.84
C SER A 200 -12.21 0.27 -0.75
N PHE A 201 -11.28 -0.43 -1.41
CA PHE A 201 -11.23 -1.88 -1.35
C PHE A 201 -10.88 -2.39 0.05
N TRP A 202 -9.99 -1.69 0.76
CA TRP A 202 -9.65 -2.04 2.14
C TRP A 202 -10.81 -1.84 3.11
N ILE A 203 -11.52 -0.71 3.00
CA ILE A 203 -12.72 -0.45 3.81
C ILE A 203 -13.76 -1.56 3.56
N TYR A 204 -14.00 -1.93 2.31
CA TYR A 204 -14.92 -3.01 1.97
C TYR A 204 -14.44 -4.36 2.52
N ALA A 205 -13.15 -4.66 2.46
CA ALA A 205 -12.57 -5.85 3.08
C ALA A 205 -12.80 -5.87 4.60
N PHE A 206 -12.63 -4.74 5.28
CA PHE A 206 -12.85 -4.63 6.72
C PHE A 206 -14.31 -4.89 7.08
N LEU A 207 -15.25 -4.38 6.27
CA LEU A 207 -16.68 -4.64 6.42
C LEU A 207 -16.99 -6.15 6.25
N CYS A 208 -16.52 -6.78 5.19
CA CYS A 208 -16.69 -8.21 4.96
C CYS A 208 -16.13 -9.04 6.12
N ARG A 209 -14.95 -8.65 6.64
CA ARG A 209 -14.32 -9.30 7.79
C ARG A 209 -15.15 -9.16 9.07
N TYR A 210 -15.70 -7.97 9.30
CA TYR A 210 -16.58 -7.70 10.42
C TYR A 210 -17.85 -8.56 10.38
N GLN A 211 -18.49 -8.66 9.22
CA GLN A 211 -19.69 -9.49 9.00
C GLN A 211 -19.40 -10.97 9.21
N SER A 212 -18.30 -11.49 8.64
CA SER A 212 -17.90 -12.90 8.79
C SER A 212 -17.63 -13.29 10.24
N ARG A 213 -17.19 -12.35 11.07
CA ARG A 213 -16.98 -12.59 12.51
C ARG A 213 -18.32 -12.70 13.25
N ILE A 214 -19.27 -11.81 12.95
CA ILE A 214 -20.59 -11.83 13.60
C ILE A 214 -21.32 -13.13 13.29
N SER A 215 -21.33 -13.55 12.02
CA SER A 215 -21.97 -14.80 11.61
C SER A 215 -21.32 -16.06 12.22
N SER A 216 -20.05 -15.98 12.63
CA SER A 216 -19.37 -17.10 13.31
C SER A 216 -19.63 -17.17 14.82
N SER A 217 -20.20 -16.11 15.40
CA SER A 217 -20.50 -16.02 16.85
C SER A 217 -21.98 -16.23 17.19
N SER A 218 -22.84 -16.31 16.16
CA SER A 218 -24.25 -16.70 16.23
C SER A 218 -24.40 -18.20 15.97
#